data_AF-A0A955AY06-F1
#
_entry.id   AF-A0A955AY06-F1
#
_cell.length_a   1.000
_cell.length_b   1.000
_cell.length_c   1.000
_cell.angle_alpha   90.00
_cell.angle_beta   90.00
_cell.angle_gamma   90.00
#
_symmetry.space_group_name_H-M   'P 1'
#
loop_
_entity.id
_entity.type
_entity.pdbx_description
1 polymer ?
#
loop_
_entity_poly.entity_id
_entity_poly.type
_entity_poly.pdbx_seq_one_letter_code
_entity_poly.pdbx_strand_id
1 'polypeptide(L)'
;YRTRYAQYRLDMTLQDTHRLFPWLVTWDDHEFDNNYANLVSEEEGISPEAFLARRMNAYQAYYEFMPLRRRSFPQGPHMKLYRGCQYGRLANFHVLDTRQYRTDQPNGDGQKPMIDKALDPQATMLGDRQEHWLMSRLLQSSSTWNVLAQQVMMAPLNRGEGDDRRYSMDQWPGYEVSRRRLLRFMHERNIPNPVVLTGDIHLNWVNDLQLDFTDPRSPLVGTELVGTAMTSGGNGGNVIPEYERAAAQNDFVRWYNSNRGYVSCDLTPETWTAHFRVTPFVDKPNSPIVTKASFTIEQGQPGANRA
;
A
#
# COMPACT_ATOMS: atom_id res chain seq x y z
N TYR A 1 -19.59 -3.21 -13.37
CA TYR A 1 -18.12 -3.07 -13.49
C TYR A 1 -17.65 -2.48 -14.82
N ARG A 2 -17.87 -3.10 -15.98
CA ARG A 2 -17.41 -2.56 -17.29
C ARG A 2 -17.79 -1.09 -17.54
N THR A 3 -19.05 -0.70 -17.29
CA THR A 3 -19.50 0.70 -17.40
C THR A 3 -18.74 1.64 -16.46
N ARG A 4 -18.42 1.20 -15.24
CA ARG A 4 -17.64 1.99 -14.27
C ARG A 4 -16.20 2.16 -14.73
N TYR A 5 -15.57 1.10 -15.25
CA TYR A 5 -14.26 1.22 -15.87
C TYR A 5 -14.26 2.16 -17.07
N ALA A 6 -15.25 2.02 -17.97
CA ALA A 6 -15.40 2.91 -19.11
C ALA A 6 -15.55 4.37 -18.66
N GLN A 7 -16.37 4.65 -17.64
CA GLN A 7 -16.51 6.00 -17.07
C GLN A 7 -15.16 6.61 -16.67
N TYR A 8 -14.32 5.88 -15.92
CA TYR A 8 -13.01 6.38 -15.49
C TYR A 8 -12.02 6.46 -16.67
N ARG A 9 -12.04 5.48 -17.57
CA ARG A 9 -11.13 5.36 -18.71
C ARG A 9 -11.46 6.32 -19.85
N LEU A 10 -12.63 6.97 -19.84
CA LEU A 10 -12.99 8.03 -20.78
C LEU A 10 -12.34 9.37 -20.44
N ASP A 11 -11.72 9.52 -19.26
CA ASP A 11 -10.93 10.72 -18.94
C ASP A 11 -9.70 10.82 -19.85
N MET A 12 -9.58 11.94 -20.58
CA MET A 12 -8.51 12.16 -21.55
C MET A 12 -7.12 12.20 -20.90
N THR A 13 -7.00 12.73 -19.68
CA THR A 13 -5.72 12.80 -18.96
C THR A 13 -5.26 11.40 -18.55
N LEU A 14 -6.19 10.55 -18.10
CA LEU A 14 -5.90 9.16 -17.79
C LEU A 14 -5.52 8.36 -19.05
N GLN A 15 -6.21 8.57 -20.17
CA GLN A 15 -5.85 7.95 -21.46
C GLN A 15 -4.44 8.33 -21.89
N ASP A 16 -4.09 9.62 -21.86
CA ASP A 16 -2.77 10.09 -22.24
C ASP A 16 -1.67 9.53 -21.33
N THR A 17 -1.91 9.46 -20.02
CA THR A 17 -0.94 8.86 -19.09
C THR A 17 -0.71 7.37 -19.37
N HIS A 18 -1.78 6.64 -19.72
CA HIS A 18 -1.67 5.24 -20.15
C HIS A 18 -1.00 5.06 -21.52
N ARG A 19 -1.11 6.05 -22.41
CA ARG A 19 -0.43 6.05 -23.71
C ARG A 19 1.07 6.30 -23.58
N LEU A 20 1.47 7.15 -22.61
CA LEU A 20 2.86 7.60 -22.45
C LEU A 20 3.73 6.59 -21.69
N PHE A 21 3.17 5.82 -20.76
CA PHE A 21 3.96 4.96 -19.86
C PHE A 21 3.42 3.54 -19.79
N PRO A 22 4.28 2.53 -19.58
CA PRO A 22 3.84 1.20 -19.15
C PRO A 22 3.40 1.23 -17.68
N TRP A 23 2.31 0.53 -17.36
CA TRP A 23 1.76 0.51 -15.99
C TRP A 23 1.92 -0.87 -15.35
N LEU A 24 2.49 -0.91 -14.15
CA LEU A 24 2.48 -2.08 -13.27
C LEU A 24 1.34 -1.94 -12.27
N VAL A 25 0.16 -2.43 -12.63
CA VAL A 25 -1.05 -2.25 -11.82
C VAL A 25 -1.28 -3.36 -10.80
N THR A 26 -1.81 -3.00 -9.64
CA THR A 26 -2.49 -3.90 -8.71
C THR A 26 -3.81 -3.23 -8.30
N TRP A 27 -4.73 -3.97 -7.68
CA TRP A 27 -5.99 -3.42 -7.16
C TRP A 27 -5.88 -3.13 -5.67
N ASP A 28 -6.92 -2.51 -5.13
CA ASP A 28 -7.28 -2.57 -3.72
C ASP A 28 -8.74 -3.06 -3.55
N ASP A 29 -9.45 -2.58 -2.54
CA ASP A 29 -10.82 -2.96 -2.22
C ASP A 29 -11.86 -2.42 -3.21
N HIS A 30 -11.76 -1.13 -3.57
CA HIS A 30 -12.75 -0.41 -4.38
C HIS A 30 -12.85 -0.84 -5.84
N GLU A 31 -11.95 -1.70 -6.34
CA GLU A 31 -12.15 -2.43 -7.59
C GLU A 31 -13.30 -3.43 -7.52
N PHE A 32 -13.74 -3.78 -6.30
CA PHE A 32 -14.76 -4.80 -6.06
C PHE A 32 -15.81 -4.35 -5.02
N ASP A 33 -15.42 -4.20 -3.76
CA ASP A 33 -16.29 -4.02 -2.59
C ASP A 33 -15.47 -3.37 -1.47
N ASN A 34 -15.96 -2.30 -0.85
CA ASN A 34 -15.16 -1.55 0.13
C ASN A 34 -14.79 -2.45 1.32
N ASN A 35 -13.55 -2.31 1.79
CA ASN A 35 -12.97 -3.11 2.87
C ASN A 35 -13.11 -4.64 2.71
N TYR A 36 -13.25 -5.21 1.51
CA TYR A 36 -13.40 -6.67 1.44
C TYR A 36 -12.16 -7.45 1.90
N ALA A 37 -12.41 -8.60 2.53
CA ALA A 37 -11.39 -9.51 3.01
C ALA A 37 -11.59 -10.92 2.45
N ASN A 38 -10.89 -11.22 1.34
CA ASN A 38 -11.02 -12.47 0.61
C ASN A 38 -12.49 -12.83 0.27
N LEU A 39 -13.14 -13.65 1.09
CA LEU A 39 -14.51 -14.15 0.90
C LEU A 39 -15.56 -13.35 1.68
N VAL A 40 -15.14 -12.35 2.46
CA VAL A 40 -15.98 -11.57 3.36
C VAL A 40 -16.21 -10.17 2.78
N SER A 41 -17.48 -9.78 2.70
CA SER A 41 -17.93 -8.42 2.38
C SER A 41 -18.00 -7.60 3.66
N GLU A 42 -17.81 -6.29 3.57
CA GLU A 42 -18.18 -5.40 4.68
C GLU A 42 -19.71 -5.31 4.88
N GLU A 43 -20.48 -5.59 3.83
CA GLU A 43 -21.93 -5.47 3.83
C GLU A 43 -22.55 -6.70 4.51
N GLU A 44 -23.38 -6.47 5.52
CA GLU A 44 -24.14 -7.54 6.17
C GLU A 44 -25.19 -8.16 5.23
N GLY A 45 -25.43 -9.46 5.39
CA GLY A 45 -26.52 -10.16 4.69
C GLY A 45 -26.22 -10.55 3.24
N ILE A 46 -25.01 -10.31 2.74
CA ILE A 46 -24.59 -10.79 1.42
C ILE A 46 -24.24 -12.27 1.51
N SER A 47 -24.90 -13.10 0.69
CA SER A 47 -24.57 -14.53 0.63
C SER A 47 -23.20 -14.77 -0.01
N PRO A 48 -22.43 -15.79 0.41
CA PRO A 48 -21.15 -16.12 -0.22
C PRO A 48 -21.23 -16.32 -1.74
N GLU A 49 -22.34 -16.90 -2.23
CA GLU A 49 -22.56 -17.15 -3.66
C GLU A 49 -22.75 -15.84 -4.42
N ALA A 50 -23.58 -14.92 -3.89
CA ALA A 50 -23.81 -13.61 -4.48
C ALA A 50 -22.51 -12.78 -4.49
N PHE A 51 -21.75 -12.83 -3.39
CA PHE A 51 -20.47 -12.14 -3.25
C PHE A 51 -19.45 -12.62 -4.28
N LEU A 52 -19.28 -13.95 -4.42
CA LEU A 52 -18.33 -14.52 -5.38
C LEU A 52 -18.77 -14.33 -6.84
N ALA A 53 -20.08 -14.34 -7.13
CA ALA A 53 -20.60 -13.98 -8.44
C ALA A 53 -20.28 -12.51 -8.78
N ARG A 54 -20.41 -11.59 -7.81
CA ARG A 54 -20.01 -10.18 -7.97
C ARG A 54 -18.48 -10.08 -8.19
N ARG A 55 -17.66 -10.81 -7.42
CA ARG A 55 -16.18 -10.82 -7.54
C ARG A 55 -15.71 -11.30 -8.90
N MET A 56 -16.31 -12.36 -9.42
CA MET A 56 -16.03 -12.87 -10.77
C MET A 56 -16.24 -11.78 -11.83
N ASN A 57 -17.36 -11.05 -11.77
CA ASN A 57 -17.64 -9.95 -12.69
C ASN A 57 -16.68 -8.75 -12.51
N ALA A 58 -16.30 -8.45 -11.27
CA ALA A 58 -15.34 -7.39 -10.96
C ALA A 58 -13.95 -7.69 -11.53
N TYR A 59 -13.42 -8.88 -11.24
CA TYR A 59 -12.09 -9.31 -11.69
C TYR A 59 -12.02 -9.49 -13.21
N GLN A 60 -13.09 -9.98 -13.83
CA GLN A 60 -13.19 -10.01 -15.29
C GLN A 60 -13.10 -8.60 -15.89
N ALA A 61 -13.86 -7.64 -15.36
CA ALA A 61 -13.79 -6.27 -15.84
C ALA A 61 -12.41 -5.62 -15.57
N TYR A 62 -11.79 -5.90 -14.42
CA TYR A 62 -10.42 -5.44 -14.13
C TYR A 62 -9.45 -5.94 -15.22
N TYR A 63 -9.48 -7.24 -15.52
CA TYR A 63 -8.64 -7.83 -16.56
C TYR A 63 -8.87 -7.21 -17.95
N GLU A 64 -10.13 -6.98 -18.32
CA GLU A 64 -10.50 -6.40 -19.63
C GLU A 64 -10.01 -4.95 -19.82
N PHE A 65 -9.87 -4.19 -18.73
CA PHE A 65 -9.51 -2.76 -18.76
C PHE A 65 -8.09 -2.44 -18.25
N MET A 66 -7.30 -3.46 -17.92
CA MET A 66 -5.93 -3.32 -17.41
C MET A 66 -4.92 -4.05 -18.33
N PRO A 67 -3.70 -3.50 -18.51
CA PRO A 67 -2.70 -4.07 -19.42
C PRO A 67 -2.00 -5.29 -18.81
N LEU A 68 -2.75 -6.35 -18.54
CA LEU A 68 -2.27 -7.56 -17.87
C LEU A 68 -1.92 -8.66 -18.87
N ARG A 69 -0.98 -9.52 -18.48
CA ARG A 69 -0.61 -10.71 -19.26
C ARG A 69 -1.67 -11.80 -19.08
N ARG A 70 -1.78 -12.70 -20.06
CA ARG A 70 -2.69 -13.87 -20.05
C ARG A 70 -2.63 -14.72 -18.77
N ARG A 71 -1.47 -14.77 -18.09
CA ARG A 71 -1.33 -15.48 -16.79
C ARG A 71 -2.24 -14.93 -15.68
N SER A 72 -2.74 -13.72 -15.84
CA SER A 72 -3.66 -13.05 -14.91
C SER A 72 -5.10 -13.12 -15.40
N PHE A 73 -5.41 -13.92 -16.43
CA PHE A 73 -6.79 -14.16 -16.84
C PHE A 73 -7.57 -14.79 -15.66
N PRO A 74 -8.73 -14.23 -15.26
CA PRO A 74 -9.47 -14.71 -14.11
C PRO A 74 -10.06 -16.10 -14.34
N GLN A 75 -10.12 -16.91 -13.28
CA GLN A 75 -10.75 -18.22 -13.23
C GLN A 75 -11.89 -18.17 -12.20
N GLY A 76 -13.11 -17.95 -12.67
CA GLY A 76 -14.25 -17.66 -11.78
C GLY A 76 -13.94 -16.44 -10.89
N PRO A 77 -14.12 -16.53 -9.56
CA PRO A 77 -13.86 -15.41 -8.66
C PRO A 77 -12.38 -15.30 -8.24
N HIS A 78 -11.43 -15.96 -8.93
CA HIS A 78 -10.01 -15.95 -8.57
C HIS A 78 -9.16 -15.38 -9.68
N MET A 79 -8.18 -14.53 -9.34
CA MET A 79 -7.27 -13.98 -10.33
C MET A 79 -5.86 -13.79 -9.77
N LYS A 80 -4.86 -14.28 -10.49
CA LYS A 80 -3.47 -14.18 -10.06
C LYS A 80 -2.90 -12.82 -10.43
N LEU A 81 -2.92 -11.88 -9.49
CA LEU A 81 -2.42 -10.51 -9.71
C LEU A 81 -1.01 -10.27 -9.16
N TYR A 82 -0.68 -10.79 -7.97
CA TYR A 82 0.66 -10.63 -7.41
C TYR A 82 1.74 -11.27 -8.29
N ARG A 83 2.86 -10.57 -8.44
CA ARG A 83 3.92 -10.91 -9.41
C ARG A 83 5.21 -10.13 -9.17
N GLY A 84 6.31 -10.65 -9.73
CA GLY A 84 7.59 -9.95 -9.76
C GLY A 84 7.80 -9.17 -11.06
N CYS A 85 8.49 -8.04 -10.99
CA CYS A 85 9.02 -7.29 -12.13
C CYS A 85 10.42 -6.77 -11.77
N GLN A 86 11.43 -7.20 -12.52
CA GLN A 86 12.81 -6.81 -12.26
C GLN A 86 13.26 -5.76 -13.27
N TYR A 87 13.85 -4.67 -12.79
CA TYR A 87 14.43 -3.61 -13.60
C TYR A 87 15.97 -3.72 -13.56
N GLY A 88 16.50 -4.61 -14.41
CA GLY A 88 17.92 -4.95 -14.41
C GLY A 88 18.42 -5.38 -13.03
N ARG A 89 19.59 -4.86 -12.63
CA ARG A 89 20.13 -5.03 -11.27
C ARG A 89 19.71 -3.92 -10.30
N LEU A 90 19.01 -2.89 -10.79
CA LEU A 90 18.70 -1.71 -10.00
C LEU A 90 17.59 -2.00 -8.99
N ALA A 91 16.44 -2.49 -9.46
CA ALA A 91 15.28 -2.71 -8.60
C ALA A 91 14.57 -4.04 -8.90
N ASN A 92 14.02 -4.67 -7.87
CA ASN A 92 13.11 -5.81 -7.97
C ASN A 92 11.78 -5.43 -7.32
N PHE A 93 10.74 -5.28 -8.15
CA PHE A 93 9.40 -4.97 -7.70
C PHE A 93 8.63 -6.26 -7.41
N HIS A 94 8.19 -6.39 -6.17
CA HIS A 94 7.28 -7.40 -5.67
C HIS A 94 5.89 -6.77 -5.58
N VAL A 95 5.11 -6.88 -6.65
CA VAL A 95 3.74 -6.36 -6.71
C VAL A 95 2.84 -7.32 -5.95
N LEU A 96 2.22 -6.83 -4.87
CA LEU A 96 1.42 -7.63 -3.95
C LEU A 96 -0.09 -7.45 -4.19
N ASP A 97 -0.84 -8.44 -3.72
CA ASP A 97 -2.29 -8.44 -3.55
C ASP A 97 -2.58 -8.66 -2.06
N THR A 98 -3.05 -7.62 -1.38
CA THR A 98 -3.39 -7.66 0.05
C THR A 98 -4.90 -7.70 0.27
N ARG A 99 -5.69 -8.17 -0.71
CA ARG A 99 -7.16 -8.26 -0.57
C ARG A 99 -7.68 -9.67 -0.82
N GLN A 100 -7.28 -10.32 -1.91
CA GLN A 100 -7.88 -11.59 -2.31
C GLN A 100 -7.57 -12.74 -1.33
N TYR A 101 -6.52 -12.63 -0.50
CA TYR A 101 -6.02 -13.74 0.31
C TYR A 101 -5.98 -13.45 1.82
N ARG A 102 -6.38 -12.26 2.24
CA ARG A 102 -6.35 -11.88 3.67
C ARG A 102 -7.47 -12.55 4.47
N THR A 103 -7.25 -12.74 5.75
CA THR A 103 -8.35 -13.04 6.70
C THR A 103 -9.19 -11.78 6.94
N ASP A 104 -10.40 -11.96 7.47
CA ASP A 104 -11.30 -10.86 7.85
C ASP A 104 -10.63 -9.86 8.81
N GLN A 105 -11.06 -8.60 8.77
CA GLN A 105 -10.53 -7.56 9.65
C GLN A 105 -10.82 -7.93 11.10
N PRO A 106 -9.80 -7.90 11.99
CA PRO A 106 -10.04 -8.17 13.40
C PRO A 106 -10.88 -7.06 14.04
N ASN A 107 -11.45 -7.36 15.20
CA ASN A 107 -12.03 -6.38 16.13
C ASN A 107 -13.16 -5.52 15.53
N GLY A 108 -13.83 -6.01 14.47
CA GLY A 108 -14.93 -5.32 13.80
C GLY A 108 -14.50 -4.12 12.96
N ASP A 109 -13.28 -4.17 12.41
CA ASP A 109 -12.69 -3.18 11.52
C ASP A 109 -12.56 -1.75 12.10
N GLY A 110 -12.05 -0.79 11.31
CA GLY A 110 -11.87 0.61 11.67
C GLY A 110 -10.71 0.86 12.63
N GLN A 111 -10.81 1.95 13.41
CA GLN A 111 -9.78 2.34 14.37
C GLN A 111 -10.01 1.66 15.73
N LYS A 112 -9.22 0.63 16.02
CA LYS A 112 -9.34 -0.21 17.22
C LYS A 112 -8.00 -0.38 17.94
N PRO A 113 -8.02 -0.75 19.23
CA PRO A 113 -6.82 -1.22 19.91
C PRO A 113 -6.26 -2.48 19.24
N MET A 114 -4.93 -2.60 19.21
CA MET A 114 -4.21 -3.77 18.69
C MET A 114 -4.15 -4.86 19.77
N ILE A 115 -5.29 -5.52 19.99
CA ILE A 115 -5.48 -6.58 20.98
C ILE A 115 -6.21 -7.77 20.35
N ASP A 116 -6.25 -8.88 21.08
CA ASP A 116 -7.03 -10.08 20.74
C ASP A 116 -6.79 -10.57 19.31
N LYS A 117 -7.80 -10.49 18.43
CA LYS A 117 -7.73 -11.01 17.06
C LYS A 117 -6.70 -10.31 16.19
N ALA A 118 -6.32 -9.07 16.49
CA ALA A 118 -5.23 -8.38 15.78
C ALA A 118 -3.86 -9.03 16.03
N LEU A 119 -3.74 -9.81 17.13
CA LEU A 119 -2.54 -10.55 17.52
C LEU A 119 -2.67 -12.06 17.24
N ASP A 120 -3.70 -12.49 16.49
CA ASP A 120 -3.89 -13.90 16.13
C ASP A 120 -2.78 -14.37 15.18
N PRO A 121 -1.97 -15.39 15.55
CA PRO A 121 -0.92 -15.90 14.67
C PRO A 121 -1.43 -16.57 13.38
N GLN A 122 -2.72 -16.91 13.31
CA GLN A 122 -3.37 -17.47 12.11
C GLN A 122 -3.93 -16.39 11.18
N ALA A 123 -4.06 -15.14 11.64
CA ALA A 123 -4.45 -14.04 10.77
C ALA A 123 -3.35 -13.75 9.73
N THR A 124 -3.75 -13.45 8.50
CA THR A 124 -2.81 -13.23 7.40
C THR A 124 -3.28 -12.12 6.46
N MET A 125 -2.33 -11.29 6.01
CA MET A 125 -2.57 -10.25 5.00
C MET A 125 -2.40 -10.81 3.58
N LEU A 126 -1.44 -11.73 3.38
CA LEU A 126 -1.04 -12.20 2.06
C LEU A 126 -1.55 -13.62 1.75
N GLY A 127 -1.97 -14.37 2.77
CA GLY A 127 -2.12 -15.81 2.66
C GLY A 127 -0.78 -16.54 2.47
N ASP A 128 -0.75 -17.83 2.82
CA ASP A 128 0.51 -18.59 2.89
C ASP A 128 1.27 -18.62 1.57
N ARG A 129 0.58 -18.83 0.45
CA ARG A 129 1.24 -18.99 -0.85
C ARG A 129 1.97 -17.73 -1.30
N GLN A 130 1.37 -16.56 -1.08
CA GLN A 130 1.98 -15.29 -1.48
C GLN A 130 3.06 -14.87 -0.50
N GLU A 131 2.89 -15.11 0.81
CA GLU A 131 3.92 -14.83 1.80
C GLU A 131 5.20 -15.65 1.53
N HIS A 132 5.07 -16.96 1.33
CA HIS A 132 6.21 -17.82 0.98
C HIS A 132 6.85 -17.42 -0.36
N TRP A 133 6.04 -17.07 -1.36
CA TRP A 133 6.54 -16.56 -2.63
C TRP A 133 7.35 -15.27 -2.45
N LEU A 134 6.85 -14.32 -1.67
CA LEU A 134 7.53 -13.04 -1.40
C LEU A 134 8.87 -13.28 -0.71
N MET A 135 8.86 -14.03 0.39
CA MET A 135 10.08 -14.36 1.15
C MET A 135 11.13 -15.07 0.28
N SER A 136 10.71 -16.03 -0.53
CA SER A 136 11.60 -16.73 -1.45
C SER A 136 12.20 -15.79 -2.51
N ARG A 137 11.39 -14.87 -3.05
CA ARG A 137 11.84 -13.90 -4.05
C ARG A 137 12.80 -12.86 -3.47
N LEU A 138 12.58 -12.43 -2.23
CA LEU A 138 13.48 -11.50 -1.53
C LEU A 138 14.84 -12.16 -1.29
N LEU A 139 14.87 -13.42 -0.83
CA LEU A 139 16.12 -14.17 -0.63
C LEU A 139 16.92 -14.39 -1.92
N GLN A 140 16.23 -14.57 -3.03
CA GLN A 140 16.85 -14.80 -4.34
C GLN A 140 17.24 -13.49 -5.06
N SER A 141 16.85 -12.35 -4.51
CA SER A 141 17.05 -11.06 -5.18
C SER A 141 18.51 -10.63 -5.13
N SER A 142 19.07 -10.31 -6.30
CA SER A 142 20.39 -9.69 -6.43
C SER A 142 20.29 -8.21 -6.83
N SER A 143 19.11 -7.60 -6.69
CA SER A 143 18.89 -6.19 -7.02
C SER A 143 19.29 -5.27 -5.87
N THR A 144 19.70 -4.05 -6.20
CA THR A 144 20.03 -3.03 -5.20
C THR A 144 18.82 -2.69 -4.34
N TRP A 145 17.67 -2.40 -4.95
CA TRP A 145 16.43 -2.03 -4.27
C TRP A 145 15.41 -3.17 -4.33
N ASN A 146 14.85 -3.55 -3.18
CA ASN A 146 13.78 -4.54 -3.09
C ASN A 146 12.48 -3.86 -2.70
N VAL A 147 11.56 -3.77 -3.66
CA VAL A 147 10.38 -2.90 -3.55
C VAL A 147 9.13 -3.72 -3.35
N LEU A 148 8.42 -3.51 -2.25
CA LEU A 148 7.09 -4.07 -2.02
C LEU A 148 6.06 -3.03 -2.50
N ALA A 149 5.48 -3.26 -3.67
CA ALA A 149 4.43 -2.40 -4.21
C ALA A 149 3.06 -2.96 -3.83
N GLN A 150 2.37 -2.27 -2.91
CA GLN A 150 1.22 -2.81 -2.21
C GLN A 150 0.22 -1.71 -1.79
N GLN A 151 -0.88 -2.09 -1.16
CA GLN A 151 -2.07 -1.28 -1.03
C GLN A 151 -2.09 -0.44 0.25
N VAL A 152 -1.91 -1.09 1.40
CA VAL A 152 -2.32 -0.57 2.72
C VAL A 152 -1.12 -0.32 3.63
N MET A 153 -1.20 0.67 4.53
CA MET A 153 -0.02 1.12 5.29
C MET A 153 0.58 0.04 6.21
N MET A 154 1.91 -0.09 6.14
CA MET A 154 2.71 -1.05 6.91
C MET A 154 3.16 -0.49 8.26
N ALA A 155 3.44 0.80 8.36
CA ALA A 155 3.75 1.42 9.63
C ALA A 155 2.50 1.43 10.55
N PRO A 156 2.64 1.09 11.85
CA PRO A 156 1.53 1.05 12.78
C PRO A 156 1.24 2.45 13.31
N LEU A 157 0.63 3.29 12.47
CA LEU A 157 0.29 4.66 12.82
C LEU A 157 -0.76 4.68 13.93
N ASN A 158 -0.33 5.01 15.16
CA ASN A 158 -1.26 5.25 16.26
C ASN A 158 -2.03 6.55 16.00
N ARG A 159 -3.34 6.45 15.84
CA ARG A 159 -4.26 7.58 15.63
C ARG A 159 -5.10 7.92 16.88
N GLY A 160 -4.94 7.13 17.93
CA GLY A 160 -5.61 7.30 19.22
C GLY A 160 -5.17 8.55 19.99
N GLU A 161 -5.72 8.68 21.20
CA GLU A 161 -5.49 9.81 22.11
C GLU A 161 -4.94 9.32 23.45
N GLY A 162 -3.88 9.98 23.93
CA GLY A 162 -3.22 9.59 25.19
C GLY A 162 -2.80 8.13 25.16
N ASP A 163 -3.23 7.37 26.18
CA ASP A 163 -2.93 5.95 26.32
C ASP A 163 -3.88 5.03 25.51
N ASP A 164 -5.00 5.55 24.97
CA ASP A 164 -5.93 4.77 24.13
C ASP A 164 -5.39 4.68 22.70
N ARG A 165 -4.34 3.87 22.50
CA ARG A 165 -3.72 3.68 21.19
C ARG A 165 -4.67 2.95 20.23
N ARG A 166 -4.86 3.51 19.04
CA ARG A 166 -5.75 2.97 18.00
C ARG A 166 -5.07 2.89 16.66
N TYR A 167 -5.34 1.80 15.95
CA TYR A 167 -4.76 1.47 14.67
C TYR A 167 -5.85 1.05 13.69
N SER A 168 -5.57 1.19 12.38
CA SER A 168 -6.46 0.67 11.35
C SER A 168 -6.41 -0.85 11.30
N MET A 169 -7.54 -1.50 11.57
CA MET A 169 -7.68 -2.96 11.44
C MET A 169 -7.71 -3.42 9.97
N ASP A 170 -7.96 -2.50 9.04
CA ASP A 170 -7.90 -2.81 7.62
C ASP A 170 -6.48 -2.81 7.03
N GLN A 171 -5.51 -2.24 7.75
CA GLN A 171 -4.12 -2.11 7.31
C GLN A 171 -3.25 -3.18 7.98
N TRP A 172 -1.94 -3.20 7.69
CA TRP A 172 -1.03 -4.18 8.29
C TRP A 172 -1.05 -4.27 9.83
N PRO A 173 -1.34 -3.19 10.60
CA PRO A 173 -1.52 -3.27 12.05
C PRO A 173 -2.68 -4.19 12.51
N GLY A 174 -3.69 -4.43 11.66
CA GLY A 174 -4.71 -5.47 11.90
C GLY A 174 -4.17 -6.89 11.74
N TYR A 175 -2.98 -7.06 11.17
CA TYR A 175 -2.35 -8.35 10.89
C TYR A 175 -0.96 -8.39 11.51
N GLU A 176 -0.85 -7.96 12.77
CA GLU A 176 0.40 -7.62 13.44
C GLU A 176 1.41 -8.76 13.44
N VAL A 177 0.96 -10.00 13.66
CA VAL A 177 1.85 -11.17 13.66
C VAL A 177 2.46 -11.41 12.27
N SER A 178 1.66 -11.30 11.20
CA SER A 178 2.14 -11.40 9.81
C SER A 178 3.08 -10.25 9.46
N ARG A 179 2.73 -9.02 9.85
CA ARG A 179 3.56 -7.82 9.67
C ARG A 179 4.93 -7.96 10.32
N ARG A 180 4.98 -8.30 11.61
CA ARG A 180 6.23 -8.51 12.36
C ARG A 180 7.06 -9.65 11.78
N ARG A 181 6.41 -10.74 11.33
CA ARG A 181 7.09 -11.86 10.68
C ARG A 181 7.81 -11.42 9.40
N LEU A 182 7.17 -10.60 8.58
CA LEU A 182 7.78 -10.06 7.35
C LEU A 182 8.91 -9.08 7.65
N LEU A 183 8.72 -8.12 8.55
CA LEU A 183 9.75 -7.14 8.94
C LEU A 183 10.98 -7.84 9.55
N ARG A 184 10.75 -8.78 10.47
CA ARG A 184 11.82 -9.60 11.06
C ARG A 184 12.55 -10.43 10.02
N PHE A 185 11.83 -11.04 9.09
CA PHE A 185 12.45 -11.77 7.99
C PHE A 185 13.36 -10.88 7.15
N MET A 186 12.89 -9.68 6.78
CA MET A 186 13.71 -8.73 5.99
C MET A 186 14.99 -8.32 6.74
N HIS A 187 14.88 -8.10 8.04
CA HIS A 187 16.01 -7.76 8.90
C HIS A 187 16.99 -8.94 9.06
N GLU A 188 16.54 -10.09 9.55
CA GLU A 188 17.39 -11.26 9.84
C GLU A 188 18.06 -11.85 8.60
N ARG A 189 17.43 -11.70 7.43
CA ARG A 189 17.99 -12.15 6.15
C ARG A 189 18.80 -11.09 5.43
N ASN A 190 18.98 -9.91 6.04
CA ASN A 190 19.72 -8.77 5.47
C ASN A 190 19.25 -8.43 4.05
N ILE A 191 17.92 -8.36 3.85
CA ILE A 191 17.36 -8.05 2.53
C ILE A 191 17.83 -6.65 2.12
N PRO A 192 18.47 -6.50 0.93
CA PRO A 192 19.00 -5.21 0.52
C PRO A 192 17.91 -4.16 0.30
N ASN A 193 18.05 -3.02 0.96
CA ASN A 193 17.28 -1.80 0.77
C ASN A 193 15.76 -2.02 0.53
N PRO A 194 15.02 -2.53 1.53
CA PRO A 194 13.58 -2.71 1.42
C PRO A 194 12.87 -1.34 1.36
N VAL A 195 12.07 -1.14 0.31
CA VAL A 195 11.19 0.04 0.16
C VAL A 195 9.76 -0.43 -0.02
N VAL A 196 8.84 0.12 0.77
CA VAL A 196 7.40 -0.18 0.67
C VAL A 196 6.70 1.00 -0.01
N LEU A 197 5.94 0.73 -1.07
CA LEU A 197 5.08 1.71 -1.73
C LEU A 197 3.64 1.41 -1.37
N THR A 198 2.89 2.43 -0.96
CA THR A 198 1.57 2.30 -0.34
C THR A 198 0.59 3.35 -0.87
N GLY A 199 -0.71 3.03 -0.90
CA GLY A 199 -1.82 3.95 -1.18
C GLY A 199 -2.86 3.97 -0.04
N ASP A 200 -4.12 3.71 -0.39
CA ASP A 200 -5.29 3.54 0.50
C ASP A 200 -5.69 4.77 1.35
N ILE A 201 -4.81 5.25 2.23
CA ILE A 201 -5.14 6.22 3.31
C ILE A 201 -5.40 7.66 2.83
N HIS A 202 -5.38 7.91 1.52
CA HIS A 202 -5.65 9.22 0.90
C HIS A 202 -4.81 10.39 1.44
N LEU A 203 -3.61 10.12 1.94
CA LEU A 203 -2.69 11.09 2.53
C LEU A 203 -1.25 10.66 2.20
N ASN A 204 -0.34 11.63 2.10
CA ASN A 204 1.06 11.31 1.95
C ASN A 204 1.69 11.03 3.31
N TRP A 205 2.54 10.00 3.38
CA TRP A 205 3.38 9.70 4.55
C TRP A 205 4.77 9.23 4.11
N VAL A 206 5.76 9.55 4.95
CA VAL A 206 7.08 8.91 4.93
C VAL A 206 7.30 8.31 6.30
N ASN A 207 7.44 6.99 6.35
CA ASN A 207 7.63 6.25 7.59
C ASN A 207 8.92 5.42 7.52
N ASP A 208 9.69 5.45 8.59
CA ASP A 208 10.79 4.49 8.78
C ASP A 208 10.24 3.21 9.41
N LEU A 209 10.48 2.06 8.76
CA LEU A 209 9.97 0.79 9.25
C LEU A 209 10.95 0.21 10.26
N GLN A 210 10.47 -0.05 11.48
CA GLN A 210 11.28 -0.57 12.59
C GLN A 210 10.99 -2.06 12.84
N LEU A 211 11.95 -2.79 13.41
CA LEU A 211 11.72 -4.17 13.86
C LEU A 211 10.74 -4.24 15.03
N ASP A 212 10.85 -3.29 15.97
CA ASP A 212 9.97 -3.08 17.11
C ASP A 212 9.59 -1.60 17.19
N PHE A 213 8.33 -1.28 16.92
CA PHE A 213 7.81 0.08 16.96
C PHE A 213 7.52 0.60 18.39
N THR A 214 7.86 -0.18 19.42
CA THR A 214 7.76 0.22 20.83
C THR A 214 9.08 0.66 21.43
N ASP A 215 10.22 0.38 20.76
CA ASP A 215 11.54 0.88 21.14
C ASP A 215 12.05 1.87 20.09
N PRO A 216 12.20 3.18 20.40
CA PRO A 216 12.70 4.17 19.44
C PRO A 216 14.14 3.91 18.96
N ARG A 217 14.85 2.98 19.59
CA ARG A 217 16.22 2.55 19.20
C ARG A 217 16.19 1.25 18.40
N SER A 218 15.02 0.71 18.10
CA SER A 218 14.88 -0.48 17.28
C SER A 218 15.57 -0.28 15.93
N PRO A 219 16.29 -1.29 15.41
CA PRO A 219 16.85 -1.22 14.06
C PRO A 219 15.79 -0.89 13.02
N LEU A 220 16.17 -0.04 12.06
CA LEU A 220 15.39 0.21 10.86
C LEU A 220 15.53 -0.97 9.89
N VAL A 221 14.41 -1.35 9.28
CA VAL A 221 14.27 -2.46 8.34
C VAL A 221 14.16 -1.94 6.91
N GLY A 222 13.49 -0.80 6.72
CA GLY A 222 13.23 -0.21 5.41
C GLY A 222 12.51 1.12 5.54
N THR A 223 12.04 1.64 4.42
CA THR A 223 11.27 2.89 4.36
C THR A 223 9.96 2.66 3.64
N GLU A 224 8.88 3.21 4.17
CA GLU A 224 7.57 3.24 3.54
C GLU A 224 7.27 4.62 2.98
N LEU A 225 6.91 4.66 1.70
CA LEU A 225 6.48 5.84 0.95
C LEU A 225 4.99 5.67 0.65
N VAL A 226 4.16 6.40 1.37
CA VAL A 226 2.71 6.37 1.18
C VAL A 226 2.29 7.51 0.27
N GLY A 227 1.74 7.17 -0.89
CA GLY A 227 1.18 8.12 -1.84
C GLY A 227 -0.23 8.53 -1.45
N THR A 228 -0.51 9.83 -1.54
CA THR A 228 -1.87 10.36 -1.44
C THR A 228 -2.79 9.86 -2.57
N ALA A 229 -4.06 10.21 -2.47
CA ALA A 229 -5.03 9.96 -3.54
C ALA A 229 -4.83 10.93 -4.73
N MET A 230 -5.18 10.44 -5.92
CA MET A 230 -5.33 11.31 -7.09
C MET A 230 -6.48 12.31 -6.87
N THR A 231 -7.63 11.87 -6.35
CA THR A 231 -8.83 12.71 -6.17
C THR A 231 -9.69 12.38 -4.94
N SER A 232 -9.67 11.15 -4.42
CA SER A 232 -10.46 10.76 -3.25
C SER A 232 -10.23 11.70 -2.06
N GLY A 233 -11.29 12.09 -1.36
CA GLY A 233 -11.22 13.07 -0.25
C GLY A 233 -11.23 14.54 -0.66
N GLY A 234 -11.32 14.87 -1.96
CA GLY A 234 -11.44 16.24 -2.46
C GLY A 234 -10.11 16.99 -2.48
N ASN A 235 -10.14 18.33 -2.38
CA ASN A 235 -8.96 19.19 -2.59
C ASN A 235 -7.77 18.88 -1.66
N GLY A 236 -8.05 18.38 -0.46
CA GLY A 236 -7.00 18.13 0.54
C GLY A 236 -6.34 19.44 1.00
N GLY A 237 -5.11 19.35 1.51
CA GLY A 237 -4.34 20.50 2.00
C GLY A 237 -4.83 21.10 3.32
N ASN A 238 -5.86 20.49 3.92
CA ASN A 238 -6.41 20.88 5.20
C ASN A 238 -5.57 20.32 6.35
N VAL A 239 -5.54 21.06 7.45
CA VAL A 239 -5.07 20.55 8.74
C VAL A 239 -6.12 19.57 9.25
N ILE A 240 -5.71 18.33 9.56
CA ILE A 240 -6.58 17.31 10.13
C ILE A 240 -6.05 17.00 11.53
N PRO A 241 -6.69 17.49 12.62
CA PRO A 241 -6.14 17.41 13.97
C PRO A 241 -5.71 16.01 14.40
N GLU A 242 -6.47 14.99 14.01
CA GLU A 242 -6.15 13.58 14.26
C GLU A 242 -4.79 13.19 13.65
N TYR A 243 -4.53 13.57 12.39
CA TYR A 243 -3.29 13.21 11.70
C TYR A 243 -2.10 14.08 12.08
N GLU A 244 -2.30 15.34 12.47
CA GLU A 244 -1.24 16.16 13.08
C GLU A 244 -0.75 15.52 14.39
N ARG A 245 -1.70 15.10 15.23
CA ARG A 245 -1.39 14.37 16.47
C ARG A 245 -0.69 13.05 16.16
N ALA A 246 -1.22 12.27 15.21
CA ALA A 246 -0.61 11.00 14.80
C ALA A 246 0.83 11.21 14.30
N ALA A 247 1.08 12.21 13.46
CA ALA A 247 2.43 12.51 12.98
C ALA A 247 3.38 12.92 14.13
N ALA A 248 2.89 13.63 15.13
CA ALA A 248 3.71 14.06 16.28
C ALA A 248 4.00 12.96 17.30
N GLN A 249 3.09 11.99 17.47
CA GLN A 249 3.20 10.96 18.53
C GLN A 249 3.83 9.64 18.06
N ASN A 250 4.08 9.47 16.76
CA ASN A 250 4.70 8.28 16.20
C ASN A 250 6.12 8.64 15.71
N ASP A 251 7.14 8.20 16.43
CA ASP A 251 8.55 8.55 16.22
C ASP A 251 9.14 8.17 14.85
N PHE A 252 8.59 7.13 14.23
CA PHE A 252 8.96 6.66 12.89
C PHE A 252 8.42 7.54 11.76
N VAL A 253 7.46 8.43 12.04
CA VAL A 253 6.89 9.31 11.01
C VAL A 253 7.88 10.42 10.72
N ARG A 254 8.38 10.45 9.48
CA ARG A 254 9.29 11.51 9.00
C ARG A 254 8.53 12.69 8.43
N TRP A 255 7.36 12.44 7.84
CA TRP A 255 6.55 13.48 7.20
C TRP A 255 5.13 13.01 6.90
N TYR A 256 4.20 13.96 6.92
CA TYR A 256 2.85 13.77 6.40
C TYR A 256 2.38 15.01 5.62
N ASN A 257 1.46 14.80 4.67
CA ASN A 257 0.76 15.88 3.99
C ASN A 257 -0.60 15.44 3.43
N SER A 258 -1.58 16.34 3.50
CA SER A 258 -2.95 16.08 3.08
C SER A 258 -3.32 16.59 1.68
N ASN A 259 -2.41 17.11 0.85
CA ASN A 259 -2.76 17.47 -0.53
C ASN A 259 -2.96 16.23 -1.40
N ARG A 260 -3.65 16.36 -2.54
CA ARG A 260 -3.78 15.31 -3.57
C ARG A 260 -2.56 15.31 -4.49
N GLY A 261 -2.37 14.23 -5.25
CA GLY A 261 -1.26 14.11 -6.19
C GLY A 261 -0.70 12.69 -6.29
N TYR A 262 0.61 12.58 -6.46
CA TYR A 262 1.32 11.30 -6.61
C TYR A 262 2.77 11.41 -6.11
N VAL A 263 3.45 10.27 -6.02
CA VAL A 263 4.89 10.22 -5.71
C VAL A 263 5.65 9.85 -6.98
N SER A 264 6.61 10.66 -7.38
CA SER A 264 7.59 10.31 -8.41
C SER A 264 8.91 9.92 -7.75
N CYS A 265 9.55 8.85 -8.20
CA CYS A 265 10.79 8.37 -7.62
C CYS A 265 11.92 8.32 -8.67
N ASP A 266 13.08 8.86 -8.31
CA ASP A 266 14.32 8.75 -9.08
C ASP A 266 15.26 7.76 -8.37
N LEU A 267 15.68 6.73 -9.10
CA LEU A 267 16.43 5.60 -8.54
C LEU A 267 17.81 5.50 -9.21
N THR A 268 18.86 5.41 -8.40
CA THR A 268 20.22 5.05 -8.81
C THR A 268 20.72 3.86 -7.98
N PRO A 269 21.87 3.26 -8.32
CA PRO A 269 22.47 2.25 -7.45
C PRO A 269 22.83 2.75 -6.04
N GLU A 270 22.98 4.07 -5.86
CA GLU A 270 23.39 4.71 -4.61
C GLU A 270 22.21 5.29 -3.83
N THR A 271 21.17 5.80 -4.51
CA THR A 271 20.08 6.53 -3.85
C THR A 271 18.71 6.19 -4.43
N TRP A 272 17.70 6.31 -3.57
CA TRP A 272 16.29 6.39 -3.95
C TRP A 272 15.74 7.73 -3.48
N THR A 273 15.41 8.61 -4.42
CA THR A 273 14.81 9.92 -4.10
C THR A 273 13.32 9.92 -4.45
N ALA A 274 12.47 10.11 -3.45
CA ALA A 274 11.02 10.23 -3.60
C ALA A 274 10.61 11.70 -3.57
N HIS A 275 9.87 12.15 -4.58
CA HIS A 275 9.31 13.48 -4.70
C HIS A 275 7.79 13.42 -4.55
N PHE A 276 7.27 14.08 -3.52
CA PHE A 276 5.83 14.16 -3.26
C PHE A 276 5.24 15.31 -4.09
N ARG A 277 4.69 14.94 -5.25
CA ARG A 277 4.12 15.84 -6.25
C ARG A 277 2.66 16.10 -5.89
N VAL A 278 2.34 17.31 -5.46
CA VAL A 278 1.00 17.63 -4.94
C VAL A 278 0.34 18.77 -5.69
N THR A 279 -0.98 18.82 -5.57
CA THR A 279 -1.84 19.87 -6.11
C THR A 279 -2.72 20.48 -4.99
N PRO A 280 -3.01 21.81 -5.03
CA PRO A 280 -3.86 22.45 -4.03
C PRO A 280 -5.36 22.13 -4.20
N PHE A 281 -5.82 21.75 -5.39
CA PHE A 281 -7.22 21.40 -5.61
C PHE A 281 -7.40 20.39 -6.75
N VAL A 282 -8.54 19.70 -6.75
CA VAL A 282 -8.96 18.71 -7.76
C VAL A 282 -10.42 18.85 -8.17
N ASP A 283 -11.17 19.76 -7.54
CA ASP A 283 -12.58 20.05 -7.83
C ASP A 283 -12.81 20.84 -9.13
N LYS A 284 -11.72 21.33 -9.74
CA LYS A 284 -11.71 22.06 -11.01
C LYS A 284 -10.39 21.80 -11.75
N PRO A 285 -10.36 21.94 -13.09
CA PRO A 285 -9.16 21.65 -13.89
C PRO A 285 -8.03 22.66 -13.67
N ASN A 286 -6.85 22.33 -14.21
CA ASN A 286 -5.68 23.22 -14.29
C ASN A 286 -5.07 23.63 -12.94
N SER A 287 -5.16 22.76 -11.94
CA SER A 287 -4.45 22.96 -10.69
C SER A 287 -2.94 22.74 -10.86
N PRO A 288 -2.07 23.59 -10.28
CA PRO A 288 -0.62 23.44 -10.44
C PRO A 288 -0.11 22.22 -9.66
N ILE A 289 0.90 21.54 -10.22
CA ILE A 289 1.63 20.47 -9.55
C ILE A 289 2.96 21.01 -9.03
N VAL A 290 3.22 20.86 -7.74
CA VAL A 290 4.46 21.26 -7.08
C VAL A 290 5.08 20.10 -6.32
N THR A 291 6.41 20.05 -6.19
CA THR A 291 7.06 19.15 -5.24
C THR A 291 6.91 19.76 -3.84
N LYS A 292 6.11 19.13 -2.96
CA LYS A 292 5.90 19.62 -1.59
C LYS A 292 7.05 19.25 -0.66
N ALA A 293 7.61 18.07 -0.85
CA ALA A 293 8.76 17.55 -0.12
C ALA A 293 9.47 16.50 -0.96
N SER A 294 10.76 16.31 -0.67
CA SER A 294 11.60 15.27 -1.26
C SER A 294 12.32 14.52 -0.14
N PHE A 295 12.48 13.22 -0.29
CA PHE A 295 13.17 12.36 0.65
C PHE A 295 14.11 11.41 -0.07
N THR A 296 15.33 11.25 0.45
CA THR A 296 16.35 10.36 -0.09
C THR A 296 16.60 9.21 0.88
N ILE A 297 16.63 8.01 0.35
CA ILE A 297 17.09 6.80 1.03
C ILE A 297 18.45 6.45 0.42
N GLU A 298 19.46 6.30 1.27
CA GLU A 298 20.82 5.96 0.86
C GLU A 298 20.99 4.45 0.81
N GLN A 299 21.74 3.94 -0.16
CA GLN A 299 22.03 2.52 -0.28
C GLN A 299 22.72 2.01 1.01
N GLY A 300 22.22 0.89 1.52
CA GLY A 300 22.71 0.26 2.75
C GLY A 300 22.27 0.95 4.04
N GLN A 301 21.52 2.05 3.97
CA GLN A 301 21.03 2.81 5.13
C GLN A 301 19.51 2.92 5.08
N PRO A 302 18.78 1.99 5.72
CA PRO A 302 17.33 2.11 5.85
C PRO A 302 16.96 3.42 6.56
N GLY A 303 15.91 4.09 6.08
CA GLY A 303 15.43 5.36 6.61
C GLY A 303 15.47 6.49 5.60
N ALA A 304 14.50 7.39 5.67
CA ALA A 304 14.38 8.53 4.77
C ALA A 304 14.97 9.81 5.37
N ASN A 305 15.89 10.44 4.63
CA ASN A 305 16.41 11.76 4.94
C ASN A 305 15.71 12.81 4.07
N ARG A 306 15.35 13.96 4.65
CA ARG A 306 14.78 15.05 3.86
C ARG A 306 15.86 15.64 2.95
N ALA A 307 15.54 15.74 1.65
CA ALA A 307 16.44 16.27 0.62
C ALA A 307 16.32 17.80 0.48
#